data_AF-A0A3A6MY39-F1
#
_entry.id   AF-A0A3A6MY39-F1
#
_cell.length_a   1.000
_cell.length_b   1.000
_cell.length_c   1.000
_cell.angle_alpha   90.00
_cell.angle_beta   90.00
_cell.angle_gamma   90.00
#
_symmetry.space_group_name_H-M   'P 1'
#
loop_
_entity.id
_entity.type
_entity.pdbx_description
1 polymer ?
#
loop_
_entity_poly.entity_id
_entity_poly.type
_entity_poly.pdbx_seq_one_letter_code
_entity_poly.pdbx_strand_id
1 'polypeptide(L)'
;MGRFYFRLEPVLKCRAVKEEQKIQALARAQREEVEREEQLKAAAEEYLESMKQGGRTLWELQQWAVYRDLLRQQVRAKASELDLAAERVAECRAELLGARQDRLTVEKVKERRYAIFLEEEACKERRQNDEVSQLVFTGRAFKSSTKGGE
;
A
#
# COMPACT_ATOMS: atom_id res chain seq x y z
N MET A 1 24.53 5.99 -25.67
CA MET A 1 23.38 5.85 -24.76
C MET A 1 23.86 5.99 -23.32
N GLY A 2 23.59 7.13 -22.71
CA GLY A 2 23.82 7.32 -21.27
C GLY A 2 22.94 6.40 -20.44
N ARG A 3 23.33 6.12 -19.19
CA ARG A 3 22.51 5.36 -18.24
C ARG A 3 21.76 6.34 -17.34
N PHE A 4 20.44 6.16 -17.20
CA PHE A 4 19.64 6.98 -16.29
C PHE A 4 19.94 6.63 -14.83
N TYR A 5 20.25 7.65 -14.02
CA TYR A 5 20.47 7.51 -12.59
C TYR A 5 19.51 8.40 -11.80
N PHE A 6 18.63 7.78 -11.02
CA PHE A 6 17.67 8.49 -10.18
C PHE A 6 18.22 8.62 -8.75
N ARG A 7 18.54 9.85 -8.33
CA ARG A 7 19.14 10.13 -7.01
C ARG A 7 18.25 9.72 -5.83
N LEU A 8 16.93 9.68 -6.01
CA LEU A 8 15.97 9.32 -4.97
C LEU A 8 15.56 7.84 -5.03
N GLU A 9 16.28 7.00 -5.76
CA GLU A 9 16.03 5.55 -5.78
C GLU A 9 16.10 4.91 -4.38
N PRO A 10 17.03 5.28 -3.48
CA PRO A 10 17.02 4.76 -2.11
C PRO A 10 15.75 5.15 -1.35
N VAL A 11 15.25 6.37 -1.57
CA VAL A 11 14.02 6.87 -0.92
C VAL A 11 12.81 6.08 -1.40
N LEU A 12 12.72 5.76 -2.69
CA LEU A 12 11.68 4.89 -3.24
C LEU A 12 11.67 3.52 -2.58
N LYS A 13 12.85 2.89 -2.47
CA LYS A 13 12.99 1.58 -1.82
C LYS A 13 12.55 1.64 -0.35
N CYS A 14 12.97 2.66 0.40
CA CYS A 14 12.54 2.84 1.77
C CYS A 14 11.01 3.03 1.88
N ARG A 15 10.38 3.80 0.97
CA ARG A 15 8.93 4.00 0.96
C ARG A 15 8.18 2.71 0.61
N ALA A 16 8.69 1.91 -0.32
CA ALA A 16 8.13 0.60 -0.65
C ALA A 16 8.16 -0.36 0.55
N VAL A 17 9.28 -0.40 1.28
CA VAL A 17 9.38 -1.21 2.51
C VAL A 17 8.40 -0.72 3.59
N LYS A 18 8.23 0.60 3.74
CA LYS A 18 7.25 1.16 4.68
C LYS A 18 5.82 0.78 4.30
N GLU A 19 5.47 0.84 3.02
CA GLU A 19 4.15 0.41 2.55
C GLU A 19 3.91 -1.08 2.86
N GLU A 20 4.89 -1.93 2.57
CA GLU A 20 4.82 -3.37 2.89
C GLU A 20 4.60 -3.62 4.39
N GLN A 21 5.29 -2.87 5.25
CA GLN A 21 5.08 -2.94 6.70
C GLN A 21 3.64 -2.55 7.09
N LYS A 22 3.06 -1.54 6.44
CA LYS A 22 1.67 -1.12 6.67
C LYS A 22 0.66 -2.14 6.16
N ILE A 23 0.94 -2.82 5.04
CA ILE A 23 0.13 -3.95 4.55
C ILE A 23 0.12 -5.07 5.59
N GLN A 24 1.29 -5.44 6.12
CA GLN A 24 1.39 -6.47 7.15
C GLN A 24 0.68 -6.07 8.44
N ALA A 25 0.79 -4.81 8.86
CA ALA A 25 0.06 -4.29 10.02
C ALA A 25 -1.46 -4.36 9.84
N LEU A 26 -1.96 -3.97 8.66
CA LEU A 26 -3.38 -4.08 8.34
C LEU A 26 -3.85 -5.53 8.36
N ALA A 27 -3.08 -6.45 7.77
CA ALA A 27 -3.42 -7.86 7.77
C ALA A 27 -3.49 -8.45 9.19
N ARG A 28 -2.62 -8.02 10.10
CA ARG A 28 -2.68 -8.41 11.52
C ARG A 28 -3.93 -7.86 12.20
N ALA A 29 -4.20 -6.57 12.04
CA ALA A 29 -5.38 -5.93 12.63
C ALA A 29 -6.69 -6.57 12.14
N GLN A 30 -6.77 -6.95 10.86
CA GLN A 30 -7.93 -7.66 10.31
C GLN A 30 -8.11 -9.06 10.90
N ARG A 31 -7.01 -9.79 11.16
CA ARG A 31 -7.10 -11.09 11.84
C ARG A 31 -7.58 -10.92 13.27
N GLU A 32 -7.06 -9.94 13.99
CA GLU A 32 -7.48 -9.62 15.35
C GLU A 32 -8.97 -9.23 15.40
N GLU A 33 -9.47 -8.43 14.44
CA GLU A 33 -10.89 -8.08 14.32
C GLU A 33 -11.76 -9.33 14.16
N VAL A 34 -11.39 -10.25 13.27
CA VAL A 34 -12.10 -11.52 13.06
C VAL A 34 -12.09 -12.39 14.32
N GLU A 35 -10.94 -12.53 14.99
CA GLU A 35 -10.83 -13.27 16.24
C GLU A 35 -11.73 -12.68 17.34
N ARG A 36 -11.83 -11.35 17.46
CA ARG A 36 -12.74 -10.71 18.42
C ARG A 36 -14.20 -10.89 18.04
N GLU A 37 -14.53 -10.88 16.75
CA GLU A 37 -15.88 -11.14 16.27
C GLU A 37 -16.32 -12.57 16.62
N GLU A 38 -15.44 -13.56 16.45
CA GLU A 38 -15.69 -14.95 16.84
C GLU A 38 -15.89 -15.09 18.36
N GLN A 39 -15.05 -14.41 19.15
CA GLN A 39 -15.18 -14.41 20.62
C GLN A 39 -16.48 -13.77 21.10
N LEU A 40 -16.94 -12.72 20.42
CA LEU A 40 -18.23 -12.08 20.70
C LEU A 40 -19.40 -13.01 20.35
N LYS A 41 -19.34 -13.66 19.19
CA LYS A 41 -20.34 -14.66 18.77
C LYS A 41 -20.47 -15.78 19.78
N ALA A 42 -19.34 -16.36 20.21
CA ALA A 42 -19.33 -17.41 21.23
C ALA A 42 -19.94 -16.95 22.58
N ALA A 43 -19.62 -15.73 23.03
CA ALA A 43 -20.21 -15.19 24.26
C ALA A 43 -21.71 -14.89 24.12
N ALA A 44 -22.14 -14.43 22.95
CA ALA A 44 -23.56 -14.19 22.66
C ALA A 44 -24.34 -15.51 22.61
N GLU A 45 -23.76 -16.56 22.03
CA GLU A 45 -24.32 -17.91 22.03
C GLU A 45 -24.45 -18.47 23.45
N GLU A 46 -23.40 -18.36 24.27
CA GLU A 46 -23.45 -18.77 25.70
C GLU A 46 -24.56 -18.03 26.46
N TYR A 47 -24.70 -16.72 26.22
CA TYR A 47 -25.79 -15.93 26.79
C TYR A 47 -27.17 -16.43 26.32
N LEU A 48 -27.35 -16.72 25.03
CA LEU A 48 -28.61 -17.24 24.49
C LEU A 48 -28.93 -18.65 25.02
N GLU A 49 -27.93 -19.50 25.21
CA GLU A 49 -28.10 -20.83 25.81
C GLU A 49 -28.51 -20.73 27.28
N SER A 50 -27.93 -19.80 28.04
CA SER A 50 -28.30 -19.54 29.43
C SER A 50 -29.76 -19.08 29.59
N MET A 51 -30.37 -18.51 28.54
CA MET A 51 -31.77 -18.09 28.53
C MET A 51 -32.74 -19.27 28.32
N LYS A 52 -32.28 -20.35 27.67
CA LYS A 52 -33.06 -21.57 27.46
C LYS A 52 -33.11 -22.43 28.74
N GLN A 53 -32.11 -22.32 29.60
CA GLN A 53 -32.03 -23.02 30.88
C GLN A 53 -32.66 -22.17 31.98
N GLY A 54 -33.33 -22.78 32.96
CA GLY A 54 -34.01 -22.05 34.02
C GLY A 54 -34.12 -22.85 35.32
N GLY A 55 -34.11 -22.14 36.44
CA GLY A 55 -34.27 -22.71 37.77
C GLY A 55 -35.71 -23.13 38.06
N ARG A 56 -35.88 -24.23 38.80
CA ARG A 56 -37.17 -24.69 39.33
C ARG A 56 -37.46 -24.10 40.70
N THR A 57 -36.40 -23.76 41.45
CA THR A 57 -36.50 -23.14 42.78
C THR A 57 -36.18 -21.64 42.74
N LEU A 58 -36.69 -20.89 43.73
CA LEU A 58 -36.40 -19.47 43.90
C LEU A 58 -34.89 -19.18 43.99
N TRP A 59 -34.15 -20.05 44.67
CA TRP A 59 -32.69 -19.96 44.77
C TRP A 59 -32.00 -20.14 43.42
N GLU A 60 -32.37 -21.16 42.65
CA GLU A 60 -31.81 -21.39 41.31
C GLU A 60 -32.14 -20.21 40.37
N LEU A 61 -33.34 -19.64 40.45
CA LEU A 61 -33.72 -18.46 39.66
C LEU A 61 -32.83 -17.24 39.99
N GLN A 62 -32.50 -17.03 41.26
CA GLN A 62 -31.56 -15.98 41.67
C GLN A 62 -30.15 -16.23 41.14
N GLN A 63 -29.67 -17.49 41.20
CA GLN A 63 -28.37 -17.85 40.64
C GLN A 63 -28.30 -17.63 39.12
N TRP A 64 -29.34 -18.03 38.39
CA TRP A 64 -29.45 -17.79 36.95
C TRP A 64 -29.50 -16.31 36.61
N ALA A 65 -30.16 -15.48 37.41
CA ALA A 65 -30.18 -14.03 37.20
C ALA A 65 -28.77 -13.43 37.30
N VAL A 66 -28.02 -13.75 38.37
CA VAL A 66 -26.65 -13.28 38.57
C VAL A 66 -25.72 -13.76 37.45
N TYR A 67 -25.82 -15.03 37.05
CA TYR A 67 -25.01 -15.58 35.96
C TYR A 67 -25.30 -14.89 34.62
N ARG A 68 -26.57 -14.65 34.29
CA ARG A 68 -26.95 -13.93 33.06
C ARG A 68 -26.49 -12.49 33.06
N ASP A 69 -26.51 -11.82 34.21
CA ASP A 69 -25.97 -10.47 34.32
C ASP A 69 -24.46 -10.45 34.07
N LEU A 70 -23.72 -11.43 34.57
CA LEU A 70 -22.30 -11.60 34.28
C LEU A 70 -22.06 -11.83 32.78
N LEU A 71 -22.78 -12.76 32.16
CA LEU A 71 -22.66 -13.03 30.72
C LEU A 71 -23.00 -11.79 29.88
N ARG A 72 -24.03 -11.04 30.27
CA ARG A 72 -24.40 -9.79 29.60
C ARG A 72 -23.28 -8.75 29.70
N GLN A 73 -22.61 -8.64 30.85
CA GLN A 73 -21.45 -7.76 31.01
C GLN A 73 -20.28 -8.22 30.14
N GLN A 74 -20.02 -9.53 30.07
CA GLN A 74 -18.98 -10.09 29.20
C GLN A 74 -19.24 -9.83 27.72
N VAL A 75 -20.48 -10.01 27.25
CA VAL A 75 -20.87 -9.70 25.86
C VAL A 75 -20.64 -8.23 25.56
N ARG A 76 -21.02 -7.33 26.48
CA ARG A 76 -20.78 -5.88 26.33
C ARG A 76 -19.29 -5.54 26.27
N ALA A 77 -18.47 -6.15 27.13
CA ALA A 77 -17.03 -5.95 27.13
C ALA A 77 -16.42 -6.41 25.79
N LYS A 78 -16.75 -7.62 25.33
CA LYS A 78 -16.27 -8.13 24.04
C LYS A 78 -16.75 -7.31 22.85
N ALA A 79 -17.97 -6.76 22.90
CA ALA A 79 -18.46 -5.85 21.87
C ALA A 79 -17.61 -4.56 21.83
N SER A 80 -17.32 -3.96 22.98
CA SER A 80 -16.44 -2.78 23.03
C SER A 80 -15.01 -3.07 22.55
N GLU A 81 -14.49 -4.27 22.81
CA GLU A 81 -13.19 -4.69 22.28
C GLU A 81 -13.21 -4.86 20.76
N LEU A 82 -14.31 -5.37 20.19
CA LEU A 82 -14.49 -5.48 18.75
C LEU A 82 -14.55 -4.09 18.10
N ASP A 83 -15.25 -3.13 18.72
CA ASP A 83 -15.30 -1.75 18.24
C ASP A 83 -13.89 -1.12 18.18
N LEU A 84 -13.08 -1.31 19.24
CA LEU A 84 -11.68 -0.87 19.26
C LEU A 84 -10.83 -1.55 18.19
N ALA A 85 -11.05 -2.85 17.93
CA ALA A 85 -10.36 -3.57 16.87
C ALA A 85 -10.74 -3.03 15.47
N ALA A 86 -12.02 -2.72 15.25
CA ALA A 86 -12.51 -2.14 14.01
C ALA A 86 -11.94 -0.72 13.77
N GLU A 87 -11.88 0.11 14.83
CA GLU A 87 -11.20 1.41 14.79
C GLU A 87 -9.73 1.24 14.41
N ARG A 88 -9.04 0.26 15.00
CA ARG A 88 -7.64 -0.02 14.67
C ARG A 88 -7.43 -0.45 13.22
N VAL A 89 -8.36 -1.23 12.67
CA VAL A 89 -8.34 -1.59 11.24
C VAL A 89 -8.53 -0.34 10.37
N ALA A 90 -9.44 0.57 10.73
CA ALA A 90 -9.63 1.82 10.01
C ALA A 90 -8.38 2.71 10.03
N GLU A 91 -7.71 2.82 11.18
CA GLU A 91 -6.42 3.52 11.31
C GLU A 91 -5.36 2.91 10.39
N CYS A 92 -5.16 1.59 10.45
CA CYS A 92 -4.20 0.88 9.61
C CYS A 92 -4.48 1.08 8.11
N ARG A 93 -5.76 1.13 7.70
CA ARG A 93 -6.15 1.44 6.32
C ARG A 93 -5.74 2.86 5.92
N ALA A 94 -6.00 3.85 6.78
CA ALA A 94 -5.62 5.23 6.52
C ALA A 94 -4.09 5.39 6.41
N GLU A 95 -3.34 4.75 7.30
CA GLU A 95 -1.87 4.75 7.26
C GLU A 95 -1.31 4.10 5.99
N LEU A 96 -1.91 2.97 5.55
CA LEU A 96 -1.51 2.31 4.30
C LEU A 96 -1.77 3.21 3.08
N LEU A 97 -2.92 3.89 3.04
CA LEU A 97 -3.23 4.83 1.97
C LEU A 97 -2.22 5.98 1.95
N GLY A 98 -1.86 6.53 3.11
CA GLY A 98 -0.81 7.56 3.23
C GLY A 98 0.54 7.06 2.71
N ALA A 99 0.99 5.87 3.14
CA ALA A 99 2.25 5.29 2.71
C ALA A 99 2.29 5.03 1.19
N ARG A 100 1.17 4.58 0.61
CA ARG A 100 1.04 4.37 -0.83
C ARG A 100 1.05 5.68 -1.61
N GLN A 101 0.38 6.72 -1.12
CA GLN A 101 0.44 8.06 -1.71
C GLN A 101 1.88 8.59 -1.69
N ASP A 102 2.58 8.44 -0.57
CA ASP A 102 3.99 8.80 -0.46
C ASP A 102 4.86 8.06 -1.47
N ARG A 103 4.66 6.76 -1.68
CA ARG A 103 5.43 6.03 -2.71
C ARG A 103 5.14 6.58 -4.10
N LEU A 104 3.87 6.74 -4.45
CA LEU A 104 3.41 7.22 -5.76
C LEU A 104 3.92 8.63 -6.09
N THR A 105 4.02 9.52 -5.11
CA THR A 105 4.56 10.87 -5.34
C THR A 105 6.00 10.84 -5.83
N VAL A 106 6.84 9.98 -5.25
CA VAL A 106 8.25 9.86 -5.68
C VAL A 106 8.37 9.09 -6.99
N GLU A 107 7.50 8.10 -7.24
CA GLU A 107 7.44 7.40 -8.52
C GLU A 107 7.14 8.38 -9.66
N LYS A 108 6.14 9.25 -9.49
CA LYS A 108 5.82 10.30 -10.48
C LYS A 108 7.00 11.25 -10.72
N VAL A 109 7.79 11.57 -9.69
CA VAL A 109 9.01 12.37 -9.84
C VAL A 109 10.06 11.63 -10.66
N LYS A 110 10.23 10.33 -10.43
CA LYS A 110 11.14 9.47 -11.20
C LYS A 110 10.73 9.41 -12.68
N GLU A 111 9.45 9.18 -12.96
CA GLU A 111 8.90 9.14 -14.31
C GLU A 111 9.14 10.45 -15.06
N ARG A 112 8.85 11.60 -14.43
CA ARG A 112 9.12 12.92 -15.03
C ARG A 112 10.60 13.13 -15.33
N ARG A 113 11.49 12.76 -14.40
CA ARG A 113 12.94 12.87 -14.60
C ARG A 113 13.44 11.94 -15.70
N TYR A 114 12.84 10.77 -15.82
CA TYR A 114 13.17 9.82 -16.88
C TYR A 114 12.72 10.33 -18.26
N ALA A 115 11.54 10.93 -18.36
CA ALA A 115 11.06 11.54 -19.60
C ALA A 115 12.02 12.66 -20.08
N ILE A 116 12.44 13.55 -19.18
CA ILE A 116 13.42 14.61 -19.48
C ILE A 116 14.75 14.00 -19.98
N PHE A 117 15.24 12.95 -19.32
CA PHE A 117 16.46 12.26 -19.74
C PHE A 117 16.36 11.68 -21.16
N LEU A 118 15.21 11.08 -21.51
CA LEU A 118 14.97 10.56 -22.86
C LEU A 118 14.93 11.67 -23.91
N GLU A 119 14.32 12.82 -23.60
CA GLU A 119 14.31 13.98 -24.49
C GLU A 119 15.72 14.54 -24.71
N GLU A 120 16.55 14.59 -23.67
CA GLU A 120 17.95 15.02 -23.76
C GLU A 120 18.79 14.07 -24.62
N GLU A 121 18.67 12.75 -24.45
CA GLU A 121 19.38 11.77 -25.27
C GLU A 121 18.93 11.85 -26.74
N ALA A 122 17.62 11.96 -26.99
CA ALA A 122 17.08 12.15 -28.35
C ALA A 122 17.54 13.47 -28.99
N CYS A 123 17.77 14.52 -28.20
CA CYS A 123 18.35 15.77 -28.70
C CYS A 123 19.83 15.60 -29.07
N LYS A 124 20.62 14.92 -28.23
CA LYS A 124 22.04 14.63 -28.51
C LYS A 124 22.20 13.76 -29.75
N GLU A 125 21.39 12.73 -29.90
CA GLU A 125 21.42 11.84 -31.07
C GLU A 125 21.09 12.59 -32.35
N ARG A 126 20.05 13.44 -32.34
CA ARG A 126 19.74 14.29 -33.49
C ARG A 126 20.91 15.18 -33.88
N ARG A 127 21.55 15.85 -32.91
CA ARG A 127 22.74 16.67 -33.17
C ARG A 127 23.89 15.87 -33.76
N GLN A 128 24.18 14.70 -33.20
CA GLN A 128 25.22 13.81 -33.72
C GLN A 128 24.91 13.35 -35.15
N ASN A 129 23.67 13.00 -35.45
CA ASN A 129 23.26 12.59 -36.80
C ASN A 129 23.36 13.74 -37.80
N ASP A 130 23.01 14.96 -37.40
CA ASP A 130 23.14 16.15 -38.23
C ASP A 130 24.62 16.46 -38.53
N GLU A 131 25.49 16.39 -37.52
CA GLU A 131 26.94 16.56 -37.67
C GLU A 131 27.55 15.51 -38.61
N VAL A 132 27.21 14.23 -38.44
CA VAL A 132 27.66 13.16 -39.34
C VAL A 132 27.15 13.38 -40.76
N SER A 133 25.89 13.79 -40.92
CA SER A 133 25.30 14.07 -42.24
C SER A 133 26.01 15.23 -42.94
N GLN A 134 26.35 16.30 -42.21
CA GLN A 134 27.12 17.42 -42.75
C GLN A 134 28.54 17.00 -43.16
N LEU A 135 29.23 16.19 -42.36
CA LEU A 135 30.55 15.66 -42.70
C LEU A 135 30.52 14.76 -43.95
N VAL A 136 29.51 13.91 -44.09
CA VAL A 136 29.33 13.07 -45.27
C VAL A 136 29.03 13.92 -46.51
N PHE A 137 28.17 14.93 -46.38
CA PHE A 137 27.82 15.83 -47.48
C PHE A 137 29.04 16.63 -47.96
N THR A 138 29.76 17.28 -47.05
CA THR A 138 30.98 18.04 -47.37
C THR A 138 32.07 17.13 -47.97
N GLY A 139 32.26 15.93 -47.44
CA GLY A 139 33.19 14.95 -48.00
C GLY A 139 32.81 14.46 -49.41
N ARG A 140 31.51 14.37 -49.74
CA ARG A 140 31.02 14.08 -51.10
C ARG A 140 31.22 15.26 -52.05
N ALA A 141 30.90 16.48 -51.61
CA ALA A 141 31.08 17.70 -52.40
C ALA A 141 32.55 17.93 -52.78
N PHE A 142 33.47 17.62 -51.87
CA PHE A 142 34.91 17.66 -52.13
C PHE A 142 35.32 16.66 -53.23
N LYS A 143 34.85 15.41 -53.15
CA LYS A 143 35.13 14.35 -54.14
C LYS A 143 34.54 14.60 -55.53
N SER A 144 33.40 15.30 -55.64
CA SER A 144 32.83 15.70 -56.94
C SER A 144 33.61 16.84 -57.61
N SER A 145 34.23 17.74 -56.83
CA SER A 145 35.06 18.83 -57.40
C SER A 145 36.38 18.32 -58.00
N THR A 146 36.92 17.21 -57.47
CA THR A 146 38.16 16.59 -57.96
C THR A 146 37.99 15.67 -59.16
N LYS A 147 36.75 15.35 -59.59
CA LYS A 147 36.46 14.45 -60.72
C LYS A 147 35.92 15.16 -61.98
N GLY A 148 35.76 16.49 -61.94
CA GLY A 148 35.22 17.28 -63.06
C GLY A 148 36.26 18.08 -63.85
N GLY A 149 37.54 17.73 -63.75
CA GLY A 149 38.65 18.41 -64.44
C GLY A 149 39.48 17.44 -65.27
N GLU A 150 38.88 16.87 -66.32
CA GLU A 150 39.56 16.36 -67.52
C GLU A 150 38.70 16.68 -68.74
#